data_AF-A0A2M8NQL5-F1
#
_entry.id   AF-A0A2M8NQL5-F1
#
_cell.length_a   1.000
_cell.length_b   1.000
_cell.length_c   1.000
_cell.angle_alpha   90.00
_cell.angle_beta   90.00
_cell.angle_gamma   90.00
#
_symmetry.space_group_name_H-M   'P 1'
#
loop_
_entity.id
_entity.type
_entity.pdbx_description
1 polymer ?
#
loop_
_entity_poly.entity_id
_entity_poly.type
_entity_poly.pdbx_seq_one_letter_code
_entity_poly.pdbx_strand_id
1 'polypeptide(L)'
;MRWIKLFFVLLWMALLSISIVSAQSDECPMIVQDILMTVGDVCDATGRNQVCYGNVAITAEGRNDAFRLDTVGDVANLSDMQSLSLSPYDEEAGIWGVALMRLQANLPDTLPGQNVTMLAFGDVSLTNAINAPVQLTATLSTNGRTRRTPTTADGDLNVLTAIPSGTSVEVLGRNERGDWLLIRLPEASIAGAQFGWISTQVLRISGDRMGLN
;
A
#
# COMPACT_ATOMS: atom_id res chain seq x y z
N MET A 1 -69.84 -32.09 -37.32
CA MET A 1 -69.73 -30.75 -36.71
C MET A 1 -69.12 -30.72 -35.30
N ARG A 2 -69.42 -31.67 -34.38
CA ARG A 2 -68.85 -31.66 -33.00
C ARG A 2 -67.33 -31.86 -32.94
N TRP A 3 -66.74 -32.65 -33.84
CA TRP A 3 -65.30 -32.96 -33.84
C TRP A 3 -64.43 -31.79 -34.33
N ILE A 4 -64.94 -30.95 -35.25
CA ILE A 4 -64.25 -29.74 -35.71
C ILE A 4 -64.15 -28.69 -34.60
N LYS A 5 -65.19 -28.55 -33.76
CA LYS A 5 -65.17 -27.66 -32.60
C LYS A 5 -64.18 -28.14 -31.54
N LEU A 6 -64.13 -29.45 -31.29
CA LEU A 6 -63.16 -30.06 -30.37
C LEU A 6 -61.71 -29.88 -30.86
N PHE A 7 -61.46 -30.03 -32.16
CA PHE A 7 -60.14 -29.81 -32.74
C PHE A 7 -59.68 -28.35 -32.61
N PHE A 8 -60.58 -27.39 -32.87
CA PHE A 8 -60.26 -25.96 -32.68
C PHE A 8 -60.00 -25.58 -31.22
N VAL A 9 -60.77 -26.14 -30.27
CA VAL A 9 -60.56 -25.88 -28.84
C VAL A 9 -59.24 -26.47 -28.35
N LEU A 10 -58.90 -27.69 -28.78
CA LEU A 10 -57.60 -28.30 -28.45
C LEU A 10 -56.42 -27.55 -29.07
N LEU A 11 -56.56 -27.09 -30.31
CA LEU A 11 -55.54 -26.27 -30.98
C LEU A 11 -55.33 -24.93 -30.25
N TRP A 12 -56.40 -24.29 -29.79
CA TRP A 12 -56.34 -23.02 -29.06
C TRP A 12 -55.71 -23.19 -27.67
N MET A 13 -56.00 -24.30 -26.99
CA MET A 13 -55.42 -24.63 -25.69
C MET A 13 -53.91 -24.95 -25.79
N ALA A 14 -53.47 -25.55 -26.90
CA ALA A 14 -52.05 -25.82 -27.18
C ALA A 14 -51.26 -24.55 -27.57
N LEU A 15 -51.92 -23.52 -28.11
CA LEU A 15 -51.30 -22.22 -28.41
C LEU A 15 -51.13 -21.33 -27.17
N LEU A 16 -51.91 -21.56 -26.12
CA LEU A 16 -51.84 -20.85 -24.83
C LEU A 16 -50.78 -21.40 -23.87
N SER A 17 -50.20 -22.56 -24.14
CA SER A 17 -49.15 -23.18 -23.32
C SER A 17 -47.72 -22.82 -23.75
N ILE A 18 -47.55 -21.89 -24.69
CA ILE A 18 -46.24 -21.31 -25.03
C ILE A 18 -45.93 -20.22 -24.00
N SER A 19 -45.55 -20.64 -22.79
CA SER A 19 -44.89 -19.74 -21.85
C SER A 19 -43.50 -19.45 -22.41
N ILE A 20 -43.25 -18.20 -22.78
CA ILE A 20 -41.89 -17.72 -23.07
C ILE A 20 -41.16 -17.79 -21.74
N VAL A 21 -40.45 -18.90 -21.52
CA VAL A 21 -39.43 -18.97 -20.47
C VAL A 21 -38.31 -18.08 -20.98
N SER A 22 -38.28 -16.83 -20.51
CA SER A 22 -37.07 -16.02 -20.59
C SER A 22 -36.05 -16.75 -19.74
N ALA A 23 -35.25 -17.62 -20.37
CA ALA A 23 -34.00 -18.06 -19.79
C ALA A 23 -33.25 -16.78 -19.43
N GLN A 24 -33.08 -16.53 -18.14
CA GLN A 24 -32.29 -15.39 -17.67
C GLN A 24 -30.94 -15.55 -18.35
N SER A 25 -30.62 -14.61 -19.24
CA SER A 25 -29.36 -14.63 -19.95
C SER A 25 -28.26 -14.62 -18.89
N ASP A 26 -27.34 -15.57 -18.99
CA ASP A 26 -26.03 -15.56 -18.32
C ASP A 26 -25.17 -14.38 -18.85
N GLU A 27 -25.77 -13.20 -19.00
CA GLU A 27 -25.05 -11.96 -19.20
C GLU A 27 -24.45 -11.60 -17.85
N CYS A 28 -23.24 -12.13 -17.58
CA CYS A 28 -22.29 -11.34 -16.82
C CYS A 28 -22.35 -9.95 -17.45
N PRO A 29 -22.86 -8.92 -16.75
CA PRO A 29 -23.28 -7.70 -17.41
C PRO A 29 -22.08 -7.17 -18.18
N MET A 30 -22.24 -6.87 -19.48
CA MET A 30 -21.14 -6.59 -20.43
C MET A 30 -20.09 -5.62 -19.87
N ILE A 31 -20.55 -4.75 -18.99
CA ILE A 31 -19.77 -3.78 -18.23
C ILE A 31 -18.64 -4.39 -17.38
N VAL A 32 -18.81 -5.57 -16.76
CA VAL A 32 -17.76 -6.21 -15.98
C VAL A 32 -16.62 -6.67 -16.89
N GLN A 33 -16.93 -7.20 -18.07
CA GLN A 33 -15.91 -7.64 -19.02
C GLN A 33 -15.14 -6.46 -19.60
N ASP A 34 -15.85 -5.38 -19.96
CA ASP A 34 -15.25 -4.14 -20.46
C ASP A 34 -14.29 -3.50 -19.45
N ILE A 35 -14.69 -3.49 -18.18
CA ILE A 35 -13.86 -2.98 -17.08
C ILE A 35 -12.62 -3.83 -16.87
N LEU A 36 -12.74 -5.15 -16.87
CA LEU A 36 -11.59 -6.04 -16.70
C LEU A 36 -10.57 -5.91 -17.84
N MET A 37 -11.05 -5.71 -19.07
CA MET A 37 -10.18 -5.43 -20.21
C MET A 37 -9.49 -4.07 -20.07
N THR A 38 -10.25 -3.02 -19.73
CA THR A 38 -9.71 -1.67 -19.50
C THR A 38 -8.65 -1.65 -18.40
N VAL A 39 -8.90 -2.32 -17.27
CA VAL A 39 -7.93 -2.43 -16.18
C VAL A 39 -6.71 -3.23 -16.62
N GLY A 40 -6.89 -4.29 -17.42
CA GLY A 40 -5.78 -5.03 -18.02
C GLY A 40 -4.86 -4.14 -18.84
N ASP A 41 -5.42 -3.28 -19.68
CA ASP A 41 -4.67 -2.38 -20.56
C ASP A 41 -4.00 -1.23 -19.78
N VAL A 42 -4.74 -0.59 -18.88
CA VAL A 42 -4.25 0.54 -18.07
C VAL A 42 -3.18 0.10 -17.08
N CYS A 43 -3.33 -1.08 -16.48
CA CYS A 43 -2.46 -1.57 -15.43
C CYS A 43 -1.40 -2.57 -15.91
N ASP A 44 -1.16 -2.70 -17.22
CA ASP A 44 -0.17 -3.63 -17.78
C ASP A 44 1.25 -3.36 -17.24
N ALA A 45 1.58 -2.09 -17.01
CA ALA A 45 2.86 -1.67 -16.45
C ALA A 45 3.04 -2.01 -14.95
N THR A 46 2.02 -2.57 -14.28
CA THR A 46 2.11 -2.90 -12.85
C THR A 46 3.21 -3.92 -12.63
N GLY A 47 4.25 -3.49 -11.92
CA GLY A 47 5.36 -4.32 -11.53
C GLY A 47 5.09 -5.07 -10.23
N ARG A 48 6.14 -5.68 -9.70
CA ARG A 48 6.09 -6.47 -8.47
C ARG A 48 6.00 -5.58 -7.24
N ASN A 49 5.19 -5.98 -6.26
CA ASN A 49 4.86 -5.23 -5.05
C ASN A 49 4.28 -3.83 -5.33
N GLN A 50 3.48 -3.73 -6.38
CA GLN A 50 2.86 -2.48 -6.80
C GLN A 50 1.33 -2.61 -6.88
N VAL A 51 0.68 -1.46 -6.72
CA VAL A 51 -0.74 -1.24 -6.95
C VAL A 51 -0.89 -0.30 -8.13
N CYS A 52 -1.91 -0.56 -8.95
CA CYS A 52 -2.34 0.30 -10.03
C CYS A 52 -3.75 0.83 -9.79
N TYR A 53 -3.94 2.10 -10.07
CA TYR A 53 -5.24 2.77 -10.09
C TYR A 53 -5.99 2.37 -11.36
N GLY A 54 -6.93 1.44 -11.24
CA GLY A 54 -7.62 0.84 -12.40
C GLY A 54 -8.83 1.64 -12.90
N ASN A 55 -9.58 2.29 -12.01
CA ASN A 55 -10.78 3.06 -12.37
C ASN A 55 -11.09 4.14 -11.33
N VAL A 56 -11.97 5.08 -11.70
CA VAL A 56 -12.36 6.22 -10.88
C VAL A 56 -12.95 5.79 -9.53
N ALA A 57 -12.71 6.61 -8.50
CA ALA A 57 -13.19 6.44 -7.13
C ALA A 57 -12.40 5.44 -6.26
N ILE A 58 -11.09 5.47 -6.42
CA ILE A 58 -10.12 4.95 -5.45
C ILE A 58 -9.58 6.11 -4.63
N THR A 59 -9.55 5.93 -3.30
CA THR A 59 -8.89 6.83 -2.36
C THR A 59 -7.75 6.07 -1.70
N ALA A 60 -6.53 6.60 -1.77
CA ALA A 60 -5.35 5.97 -1.20
C ALA A 60 -4.60 6.95 -0.28
N GLU A 61 -4.13 6.46 0.86
CA GLU A 61 -3.27 7.22 1.76
C GLU A 61 -1.86 6.63 1.74
N GLY A 62 -0.87 7.51 1.66
CA GLY A 62 0.54 7.15 1.75
C GLY A 62 1.04 7.07 3.18
N ARG A 63 2.10 6.29 3.39
CA ARG A 63 2.93 6.30 4.61
C ARG A 63 3.91 7.47 4.64
N ASN A 64 4.11 8.11 3.50
CA ASN A 64 5.00 9.24 3.33
C ASN A 64 4.39 10.24 2.33
N ASP A 65 4.90 11.46 2.35
CA ASP A 65 4.41 12.54 1.50
C ASP A 65 4.76 12.36 0.02
N ALA A 66 5.55 11.36 -0.36
CA ALA A 66 5.95 11.10 -1.74
C ALA A 66 5.01 10.12 -2.48
N PHE A 67 4.18 9.37 -1.75
CA PHE A 67 3.24 8.41 -2.33
C PHE A 67 2.15 9.11 -3.14
N ARG A 68 1.96 8.70 -4.40
CA ARG A 68 0.93 9.23 -5.31
C ARG A 68 0.20 8.09 -5.98
N LEU A 69 -1.13 8.13 -5.96
CA LEU A 69 -2.02 7.16 -6.60
C LEU A 69 -3.37 7.85 -6.79
N ASP A 70 -3.42 8.81 -7.72
CA ASP A 70 -4.48 9.82 -7.78
C ASP A 70 -5.31 9.71 -9.07
N THR A 71 -4.74 9.15 -10.14
CA THR A 71 -5.35 9.08 -11.47
C THR A 71 -5.24 7.69 -12.10
N VAL A 72 -6.16 7.38 -13.02
CA VAL A 72 -6.21 6.11 -13.74
C VAL A 72 -4.89 5.83 -14.45
N GLY A 73 -4.30 4.66 -14.19
CA GLY A 73 -2.99 4.24 -14.69
C GLY A 73 -1.82 4.56 -13.77
N ASP A 74 -2.02 5.30 -12.68
CA ASP A 74 -0.96 5.49 -11.69
C ASP A 74 -0.56 4.15 -11.08
N VAL A 75 0.76 3.95 -10.95
CA VAL A 75 1.35 2.78 -10.31
C VAL A 75 2.19 3.24 -9.12
N ALA A 76 1.95 2.65 -7.96
CA ALA A 76 2.68 2.97 -6.73
C ALA A 76 3.15 1.71 -6.01
N ASN A 77 4.18 1.84 -5.16
CA ASN A 77 4.65 0.71 -4.35
C ASN A 77 3.70 0.45 -3.18
N LEU A 78 3.33 -0.82 -2.98
CA LEU A 78 2.50 -1.26 -1.85
C LEU A 78 3.17 -1.00 -0.50
N SER A 79 4.51 -0.94 -0.45
CA SER A 79 5.25 -0.64 0.77
C SER A 79 5.07 0.81 1.25
N ASP A 80 4.75 1.71 0.33
CA ASP A 80 4.57 3.13 0.61
C ASP A 80 3.08 3.48 0.86
N MET A 81 2.17 2.54 0.61
CA MET A 81 0.73 2.67 0.84
C MET A 81 0.36 2.34 2.30
N GLN A 82 -0.45 3.19 2.90
CA GLN A 82 -1.02 2.99 4.23
C GLN A 82 -2.43 2.39 4.16
N SER A 83 -3.30 2.99 3.36
CA SER A 83 -4.68 2.55 3.19
C SER A 83 -5.12 2.70 1.74
N LEU A 84 -6.07 1.86 1.31
CA LEU A 84 -6.72 1.93 0.02
C LEU A 84 -8.21 1.65 0.23
N SER A 85 -9.06 2.56 -0.21
CA SER A 85 -10.51 2.41 -0.16
C SER A 85 -11.08 2.62 -1.55
N LEU A 86 -11.91 1.67 -1.97
CA LEU A 86 -12.57 1.64 -3.27
C LEU A 86 -14.06 1.89 -3.07
N SER A 87 -14.68 2.64 -3.98
CA SER A 87 -16.11 2.90 -3.90
C SER A 87 -16.93 1.75 -4.47
N PRO A 88 -18.13 1.48 -3.91
CA PRO A 88 -19.07 0.52 -4.50
C PRO A 88 -19.45 0.92 -5.92
N TYR A 89 -19.98 -0.05 -6.67
CA TYR A 89 -20.58 0.22 -7.96
C TYR A 89 -21.81 1.12 -7.82
N ASP A 90 -21.83 2.23 -8.56
CA ASP A 90 -22.97 3.10 -8.75
C ASP A 90 -23.32 3.16 -10.25
N GLU A 91 -24.47 2.59 -10.61
CA GLU A 91 -24.98 2.52 -11.99
C GLU A 91 -25.43 3.88 -12.53
N GLU A 92 -26.01 4.73 -11.68
CA GLU A 92 -26.51 6.04 -12.09
C GLU A 92 -25.35 7.03 -12.31
N ALA A 93 -24.31 6.93 -11.49
CA ALA A 93 -23.11 7.76 -11.60
C ALA A 93 -22.05 7.16 -12.53
N GLY A 94 -22.16 5.88 -12.90
CA GLY A 94 -21.15 5.16 -13.67
C GLY A 94 -19.80 5.06 -12.93
N ILE A 95 -19.83 4.96 -11.60
CA ILE A 95 -18.62 4.94 -10.74
C ILE A 95 -18.33 3.53 -10.24
N TRP A 96 -17.06 3.11 -10.33
CA TRP A 96 -16.63 1.74 -10.05
C TRP A 96 -15.21 1.74 -9.45
N GLY A 97 -15.05 1.39 -8.17
CA GLY A 97 -13.72 1.22 -7.62
C GLY A 97 -13.08 -0.08 -8.10
N VAL A 98 -12.01 0.00 -8.89
CA VAL A 98 -11.18 -1.18 -9.26
C VAL A 98 -9.69 -0.90 -9.12
N ALA A 99 -8.98 -1.74 -8.37
CA ALA A 99 -7.53 -1.68 -8.23
C ALA A 99 -6.89 -3.03 -8.56
N LEU A 100 -5.80 -2.99 -9.32
CA LEU A 100 -4.98 -4.16 -9.61
C LEU A 100 -3.69 -4.09 -8.78
N MET A 101 -3.35 -5.17 -8.10
CA MET A 101 -2.14 -5.28 -7.30
C MET A 101 -1.38 -6.52 -7.71
N ARG A 102 -0.05 -6.42 -7.71
CA ARG A 102 0.83 -7.58 -7.86
C ARG A 102 1.70 -7.66 -6.64
N LEU A 103 1.36 -8.54 -5.71
CA LEU A 103 2.04 -8.68 -4.44
C LEU A 103 2.86 -9.96 -4.40
N GLN A 104 3.93 -9.94 -3.62
CA GLN A 104 4.52 -11.18 -3.17
C GLN A 104 3.88 -11.68 -1.90
N ALA A 105 3.31 -12.87 -1.98
CA ALA A 105 2.76 -13.56 -0.83
C ALA A 105 3.51 -14.86 -0.58
N ASN A 106 3.63 -15.21 0.69
CA ASN A 106 4.02 -16.54 1.13
C ASN A 106 2.72 -17.30 1.39
N LEU A 107 2.11 -17.85 0.34
CA LEU A 107 0.87 -18.61 0.49
C LEU A 107 1.20 -20.03 1.00
N PRO A 108 0.38 -20.60 1.90
CA PRO A 108 0.51 -22.00 2.26
C PRO A 108 0.37 -22.87 0.99
N ASP A 109 1.10 -23.98 0.97
CA ASP A 109 1.13 -24.94 -0.14
C ASP A 109 1.65 -24.39 -1.48
N THR A 110 2.38 -23.26 -1.47
CA THR A 110 3.13 -22.75 -2.63
C THR A 110 4.61 -22.50 -2.31
N LEU A 111 5.44 -22.40 -3.35
CA LEU A 111 6.85 -22.03 -3.18
C LEU A 111 6.96 -20.55 -2.73
N PRO A 112 7.82 -20.21 -1.75
CA PRO A 112 8.00 -18.83 -1.31
C PRO A 112 8.36 -17.89 -2.46
N GLY A 113 7.83 -16.66 -2.42
CA GLY A 113 8.16 -15.62 -3.38
C GLY A 113 7.30 -15.60 -4.66
N GLN A 114 6.17 -16.30 -4.69
CA GLN A 114 5.22 -16.20 -5.81
C GLN A 114 4.64 -14.79 -5.94
N ASN A 115 4.47 -14.36 -7.19
CA ASN A 115 3.82 -13.11 -7.54
C ASN A 115 2.32 -13.37 -7.70
N VAL A 116 1.51 -12.82 -6.81
CA VAL A 116 0.06 -12.94 -6.81
C VAL A 116 -0.53 -11.67 -7.41
N THR A 117 -1.31 -11.83 -8.48
CA THR A 117 -2.15 -10.74 -9.00
C THR A 117 -3.46 -10.75 -8.22
N MET A 118 -3.72 -9.68 -7.49
CA MET A 118 -4.97 -9.44 -6.78
C MET A 118 -5.74 -8.34 -7.49
N LEU A 119 -7.02 -8.58 -7.74
CA LEU A 119 -7.94 -7.59 -8.27
C LEU A 119 -8.96 -7.27 -7.18
N ALA A 120 -9.00 -6.01 -6.74
CA ALA A 120 -10.00 -5.50 -5.81
C ALA A 120 -11.10 -4.79 -6.61
N PHE A 121 -12.37 -5.07 -6.28
CA PHE A 121 -13.53 -4.57 -7.01
C PHE A 121 -14.67 -4.24 -6.04
N GLY A 122 -15.27 -3.06 -6.19
CA GLY A 122 -16.41 -2.58 -5.40
C GLY A 122 -16.00 -1.93 -4.08
N ASP A 123 -16.85 -2.06 -3.05
CA ASP A 123 -16.59 -1.51 -1.71
C ASP A 123 -15.54 -2.37 -0.98
N VAL A 124 -14.27 -2.03 -1.20
CA VAL A 124 -13.13 -2.74 -0.64
C VAL A 124 -12.28 -1.74 0.14
N SER A 125 -11.93 -2.10 1.37
CA SER A 125 -10.94 -1.38 2.17
C SER A 125 -9.78 -2.29 2.50
N LEU A 126 -8.57 -1.83 2.16
CA LEU A 126 -7.31 -2.49 2.43
C LEU A 126 -6.47 -1.57 3.31
N THR A 127 -5.85 -2.14 4.34
CA THR A 127 -4.94 -1.42 5.23
C THR A 127 -3.65 -2.18 5.33
N ASN A 128 -2.54 -1.46 5.25
CA ASN A 128 -1.24 -2.04 5.51
C ASN A 128 -1.06 -2.19 7.04
N ALA A 129 -1.13 -3.45 7.48
CA ALA A 129 -1.10 -3.83 8.89
C ALA A 129 0.30 -3.76 9.54
N ILE A 130 1.33 -3.42 8.77
CA ILE A 130 2.70 -3.25 9.30
C ILE A 130 2.82 -1.80 9.79
N ASN A 131 3.25 -1.53 11.01
CA ASN A 131 3.52 -0.15 11.42
C ASN A 131 4.61 0.47 10.52
N ALA A 132 4.39 1.68 10.01
CA ALA A 132 5.43 2.38 9.27
C ALA A 132 6.68 2.50 10.15
N PRO A 133 7.90 2.28 9.61
CA PRO A 133 9.11 2.50 10.39
C PRO A 133 9.12 3.95 10.85
N VAL A 134 9.13 4.16 12.17
CA VAL A 134 9.19 5.50 12.75
C VAL A 134 10.53 6.12 12.37
N GLN A 135 10.52 7.05 11.42
CA GLN A 135 11.69 7.88 11.14
C GLN A 135 11.84 8.89 12.26
N LEU A 136 12.67 8.55 13.25
CA LEU A 136 12.98 9.45 14.35
C LEU A 136 14.11 10.37 13.92
N THR A 137 13.87 11.67 13.90
CA THR A 137 14.93 12.68 13.68
C THR A 137 15.31 13.34 14.99
N ALA A 138 16.59 13.60 15.19
CA ALA A 138 17.10 14.38 16.32
C ALA A 138 17.94 15.56 15.84
N THR A 139 17.85 16.69 16.53
CA THR A 139 18.67 17.87 16.21
C THR A 139 19.75 18.04 17.26
N LEU A 140 20.99 18.24 16.82
CA LEU A 140 22.10 18.50 17.73
C LEU A 140 21.92 19.88 18.39
N SER A 141 21.89 19.92 19.73
CA SER A 141 21.78 21.17 20.50
C SER A 141 23.13 21.85 20.69
N THR A 142 24.21 21.07 20.62
CA THR A 142 25.61 21.50 20.68
C THR A 142 26.42 20.65 19.69
N ASN A 143 27.68 21.02 19.45
CA ASN A 143 28.57 20.20 18.62
C ASN A 143 28.73 18.80 19.23
N GLY A 144 28.42 17.77 18.44
CA GLY A 144 28.44 16.38 18.87
C GLY A 144 29.60 15.61 18.24
N ARG A 145 30.19 14.67 18.98
CA ARG A 145 31.18 13.72 18.42
C ARG A 145 30.51 12.35 18.27
N THR A 146 30.53 11.84 17.05
CA THR A 146 30.03 10.50 16.74
C THR A 146 31.11 9.46 16.96
N ARG A 147 30.71 8.25 17.32
CA ARG A 147 31.62 7.21 17.82
C ARG A 147 31.34 5.84 17.23
N ARG A 148 32.35 4.95 17.19
CA ARG A 148 32.18 3.55 16.74
C ARG A 148 31.38 2.72 17.75
N THR A 149 31.58 2.97 19.03
CA THR A 149 30.88 2.32 20.15
C THR A 149 30.25 3.36 21.08
N PRO A 150 29.15 3.03 21.79
CA PRO A 150 28.43 3.96 22.67
C PRO A 150 29.16 4.14 24.02
N THR A 151 30.40 4.64 23.98
CA THR A 151 31.22 4.88 25.18
C THR A 151 32.22 6.02 24.96
N THR A 152 32.55 6.74 26.02
CA THR A 152 33.64 7.73 26.03
C THR A 152 34.95 7.17 26.57
N ALA A 153 34.96 5.94 27.11
CA ALA A 153 36.12 5.35 27.79
C ALA A 153 37.34 5.20 26.86
N ASP A 154 37.10 4.94 25.58
CA ASP A 154 38.14 4.73 24.55
C ASP A 154 38.73 6.03 23.97
N GLY A 155 38.40 7.19 24.55
CA GLY A 155 38.96 8.49 24.15
C GLY A 155 38.71 8.84 22.68
N ASP A 156 39.73 9.40 22.02
CA ASP A 156 39.65 9.85 20.62
C ASP A 156 39.72 8.71 19.61
N LEU A 157 40.23 7.53 19.96
CA LEU A 157 40.31 6.36 19.06
C LEU A 157 38.93 5.86 18.62
N ASN A 158 37.93 6.11 19.47
CA ASN A 158 36.53 5.77 19.22
C ASN A 158 35.77 6.87 18.46
N VAL A 159 36.35 8.06 18.26
CA VAL A 159 35.67 9.14 17.53
C VAL A 159 35.74 8.90 16.02
N LEU A 160 34.60 8.98 15.35
CA LEU A 160 34.46 8.89 13.90
C LEU A 160 34.52 10.27 13.25
N THR A 161 33.63 11.17 13.66
CA THR A 161 33.56 12.54 13.14
C THR A 161 32.82 13.46 14.12
N ALA A 162 33.01 14.77 13.98
CA ALA A 162 32.24 15.77 14.68
C ALA A 162 31.10 16.28 13.78
N ILE A 163 29.92 16.50 14.37
CA ILE A 163 28.76 17.07 13.70
C ILE A 163 28.43 18.41 14.38
N PRO A 164 28.26 19.50 13.63
CA PRO A 164 27.89 20.80 14.18
C PRO A 164 26.53 20.80 14.91
N SER A 165 26.36 21.73 15.84
CA SER A 165 25.05 22.04 16.41
C SER A 165 24.08 22.52 15.32
N GLY A 166 22.80 22.22 15.47
CA GLY A 166 21.74 22.58 14.52
C GLY A 166 21.53 21.56 13.40
N THR A 167 22.44 20.60 13.23
CA THR A 167 22.26 19.51 12.27
C THR A 167 21.14 18.57 12.71
N SER A 168 20.20 18.30 11.80
CA SER A 168 19.19 17.24 11.95
C SER A 168 19.76 15.92 11.45
N VAL A 169 19.61 14.86 12.23
CA VAL A 169 20.12 13.52 11.92
C VAL A 169 19.03 12.47 12.08
N GLU A 170 19.04 11.46 11.21
CA GLU A 170 18.17 10.30 11.30
C GLU A 170 18.68 9.35 12.39
N VAL A 171 17.80 8.98 13.33
CA VAL A 171 18.05 8.04 14.41
C VAL A 171 17.63 6.64 13.97
N LEU A 172 18.58 5.72 14.01
CA LEU A 172 18.43 4.32 13.59
C LEU A 172 18.19 3.38 14.78
N GLY A 173 18.52 3.82 16.01
CA GLY A 173 18.32 3.02 17.22
C GLY A 173 18.90 3.64 18.49
N ARG A 174 18.81 2.93 19.61
CA ARG A 174 19.40 3.29 20.90
C ARG A 174 20.10 2.10 21.56
N ASN A 175 21.04 2.37 22.47
CA ASN A 175 21.59 1.32 23.33
C ASN A 175 20.59 0.94 24.44
N GLU A 176 20.88 -0.11 25.22
CA GLU A 176 19.98 -0.62 26.28
C GLU A 176 19.59 0.45 27.32
N ARG A 177 20.52 1.36 27.65
CA ARG A 177 20.29 2.43 28.63
C ARG A 177 19.63 3.67 28.04
N GLY A 178 19.56 3.78 26.72
CA GLY A 178 19.00 4.95 26.02
C GLY A 178 19.82 6.24 26.15
N ASP A 179 21.03 6.19 26.68
CA ASP A 179 21.95 7.34 26.78
C ASP A 179 22.75 7.57 25.48
N TRP A 180 22.71 6.61 24.55
CA TRP A 180 23.29 6.73 23.21
C TRP A 180 22.31 6.37 22.12
N LEU A 181 22.32 7.15 21.04
CA LEU A 181 21.58 6.88 19.81
C LEU A 181 22.53 6.50 18.69
N LEU A 182 22.14 5.51 17.88
CA LEU A 182 22.78 5.21 16.62
C LEU A 182 22.15 6.12 15.56
N ILE A 183 22.96 6.89 14.85
CA ILE A 183 22.49 7.82 13.82
C ILE A 183 23.11 7.51 12.47
N ARG A 184 22.42 7.92 11.40
CA ARG A 184 23.04 8.07 10.08
C ARG A 184 23.90 9.32 10.06
N LEU A 185 25.14 9.19 9.60
CA LEU A 185 26.03 10.33 9.45
C LEU A 185 25.62 11.16 8.22
N PRO A 186 25.55 12.50 8.31
CA PRO A 186 25.24 13.36 7.15
C PRO A 186 26.25 13.21 6.02
N GLU A 187 27.50 12.96 6.38
CA GLU A 187 28.61 12.66 5.48
C GLU A 187 29.38 11.46 6.01
N ALA A 188 29.98 10.68 5.10
CA ALA A 188 30.80 9.54 5.51
C ALA A 188 31.99 10.03 6.35
N SER A 189 32.25 9.34 7.47
CA SER A 189 33.40 9.67 8.33
C SER A 189 34.73 9.42 7.60
N ILE A 190 35.82 9.92 8.18
CA ILE A 190 37.19 9.64 7.72
C ILE A 190 37.53 8.14 7.64
N ALA A 191 36.77 7.29 8.33
CA ALA A 191 36.93 5.84 8.32
C ALA A 191 35.95 5.13 7.38
N GLY A 192 35.23 5.88 6.52
CA GLY A 192 34.21 5.35 5.61
C GLY A 192 32.91 4.92 6.29
N ALA A 193 32.79 5.09 7.61
CA ALA A 193 31.55 4.76 8.33
C ALA A 193 30.42 5.70 7.87
N GLN A 194 29.23 5.12 7.67
CA GLN A 194 27.98 5.82 7.32
C GLN A 194 27.04 6.01 8.52
N PHE A 195 27.39 5.40 9.65
CA PHE A 195 26.62 5.43 10.89
C PHE A 195 27.57 5.58 12.08
N GLY A 196 27.05 6.11 13.19
CA GLY A 196 27.83 6.29 14.41
C GLY A 196 26.95 6.52 15.63
N TRP A 197 27.51 6.24 16.80
CA TRP A 197 26.87 6.48 18.09
C TRP A 197 27.08 7.92 18.53
N ILE A 198 26.00 8.57 18.98
CA ILE A 198 26.03 9.91 19.54
C ILE A 198 25.34 9.92 20.91
N SER A 199 25.88 10.70 21.85
CA SER A 199 25.30 10.83 23.20
C SER A 199 23.99 11.60 23.13
N THR A 200 22.98 11.17 23.88
CA THR A 200 21.71 11.92 23.99
C THR A 200 21.87 13.28 24.65
N GLN A 201 22.95 13.50 25.41
CA GLN A 201 23.21 14.77 26.09
C GLN A 201 23.49 15.94 25.13
N VAL A 202 23.92 15.66 23.89
CA VAL A 202 24.17 16.68 22.86
C VAL A 202 23.00 16.85 21.90
N LEU A 203 21.89 16.15 22.13
CA LEU A 203 20.69 16.20 21.30
C LEU A 203 19.59 17.02 21.99
N ARG A 204 18.84 17.77 21.18
CA ARG A 204 17.51 18.26 21.55
C ARG A 204 16.50 17.54 20.68
N ILE A 205 15.61 16.81 21.34
CA ILE A 205 14.42 16.22 20.71
C ILE A 205 13.34 17.29 20.80
N SER A 206 12.90 17.81 19.64
CA SER A 206 11.77 18.74 19.56
C SER A 206 10.52 17.93 19.18
N GLY A 207 9.56 17.80 20.10
CA GLY A 207 8.34 16.99 19.93
C GLY A 207 7.74 16.56 21.28
N ASP A 208 6.46 16.17 21.30
CA ASP A 208 5.75 15.71 22.50
C ASP A 208 6.44 14.46 23.09
N ARG A 209 6.83 14.55 24.37
CA ARG A 209 7.61 13.53 25.08
C ARG A 209 6.73 12.40 25.63
N MET A 210 5.44 12.36 25.27
CA MET A 210 4.49 11.34 25.73
C MET A 210 4.42 10.05 24.89
N GLY A 211 5.25 9.90 23.85
CA GLY A 211 5.20 8.74 22.95
C GLY A 211 6.23 7.63 23.15
N LEU A 212 7.09 7.67 24.18
CA LEU A 212 8.15 6.68 24.36
C LEU A 212 7.86 5.76 25.55
N ASN A 213 7.20 4.63 25.29
CA ASN A 213 7.42 3.39 26.05
C ASN A 213 8.61 2.64 25.43
#